data_AF-A0A524IFK6-F1
#
_entry.id   AF-A0A524IFK6-F1
#
_cell.length_a   1.000
_cell.length_b   1.000
_cell.length_c   1.000
_cell.angle_alpha   90.00
_cell.angle_beta   90.00
_cell.angle_gamma   90.00
#
_symmetry.space_group_name_H-M   'P 1'
#
loop_
_entity.id
_entity.type
_entity.pdbx_description
1 polymer ?
#
loop_
_entity_poly.entity_id
_entity_poly.type
_entity_poly.pdbx_seq_one_letter_code
_entity_poly.pdbx_strand_id
1 'polypeptide(L)'
;MKIVYSIPTRIGASGLGVDSFEALKGIHARGYLEKVVAYGNRQKEIPARYIRPMRFYATKIFSNLPARYYYPVKMKSLDRLTVRVLKKGADLFHGWSGSSLRSLSYCRERGIVSFLENPGPHFRYAEEIISREYGELGIQWKKA
;
A
#
# COMPACT_ATOMS: atom_id res chain seq x y z
N MET A 1 -8.87 15.36 -13.30
CA MET A 1 -9.06 14.33 -12.26
C MET A 1 -7.82 14.32 -11.37
N LYS A 2 -8.00 14.31 -10.05
CA LYS A 2 -6.96 14.26 -9.03
C LYS A 2 -6.95 12.90 -8.35
N ILE A 3 -5.91 12.12 -8.61
CA ILE A 3 -5.73 10.77 -8.05
C ILE A 3 -4.73 10.82 -6.89
N VAL A 4 -5.19 10.37 -5.72
CA VAL A 4 -4.31 10.05 -4.59
C VAL A 4 -4.06 8.55 -4.56
N TYR A 5 -2.80 8.16 -4.47
CA TYR A 5 -2.35 6.78 -4.45
C TYR A 5 -1.64 6.45 -3.14
N SER A 6 -1.85 5.27 -2.56
CA SER A 6 -1.19 4.86 -1.30
C SER A 6 -0.72 3.42 -1.33
N ILE A 7 0.58 3.18 -1.11
CA ILE A 7 1.19 1.84 -1.17
C ILE A 7 2.15 1.62 0.02
N PRO A 8 2.06 0.48 0.75
CA PRO A 8 2.96 0.16 1.87
C PRO A 8 4.30 -0.43 1.38
N THR A 9 4.90 0.16 0.34
CA THR A 9 6.23 -0.22 -0.17
C THR A 9 7.02 1.00 -0.63
N ARG A 10 8.24 0.77 -1.12
CA ARG A 10 9.05 1.80 -1.81
C ARG A 10 8.74 1.72 -3.31
N ILE A 11 8.36 2.84 -3.90
CA ILE A 11 8.02 2.93 -5.33
C ILE A 11 9.27 2.60 -6.16
N GLY A 12 9.17 1.72 -7.16
CA GLY A 12 10.29 1.26 -7.97
C GLY A 12 11.23 0.28 -7.25
N ALA A 13 10.81 -0.29 -6.12
CA ALA A 13 11.45 -1.48 -5.55
C ALA A 13 10.94 -2.75 -6.24
N SER A 14 11.45 -3.93 -5.86
CA SER A 14 10.96 -5.22 -6.36
C SER A 14 9.53 -5.54 -5.86
N GLY A 15 8.90 -6.55 -6.48
CA GLY A 15 7.54 -7.00 -6.17
C GLY A 15 6.54 -5.86 -6.36
N LEU A 16 5.71 -5.60 -5.33
CA LEU A 16 4.70 -4.53 -5.32
C LEU A 16 5.25 -3.13 -5.68
N GLY A 17 6.56 -2.91 -5.50
CA GLY A 17 7.21 -1.66 -5.90
C GLY A 17 7.25 -1.44 -7.41
N VAL A 18 7.30 -2.52 -8.21
CA VAL A 18 7.28 -2.48 -9.67
C VAL A 18 5.86 -2.24 -10.15
N ASP A 19 4.91 -3.04 -9.67
CA ASP A 19 3.49 -2.95 -10.05
C ASP A 19 2.95 -1.54 -9.78
N SER A 20 3.20 -1.03 -8.57
CA SER A 20 2.81 0.33 -8.19
C SER A 20 3.52 1.40 -9.03
N PHE A 21 4.77 1.18 -9.46
CA PHE A 21 5.48 2.14 -10.28
C PHE A 21 4.85 2.25 -11.68
N GLU A 22 4.53 1.12 -12.32
CA GLU A 22 3.89 1.13 -13.64
C GLU A 22 2.48 1.74 -13.60
N ALA A 23 1.69 1.43 -12.57
CA ALA A 23 0.40 2.07 -12.35
C ALA A 23 0.55 3.60 -12.20
N LEU A 24 1.52 4.05 -11.39
CA LEU A 24 1.78 5.46 -11.17
C LEU A 24 2.28 6.17 -12.44
N LYS A 25 3.08 5.52 -13.28
CA LYS A 25 3.49 6.05 -14.60
C LYS A 25 2.29 6.32 -15.49
N GLY A 26 1.38 5.35 -15.60
CA GLY A 26 0.15 5.50 -16.38
C GLY A 26 -0.76 6.63 -15.89
N ILE A 27 -0.84 6.84 -14.57
CA ILE A 27 -1.59 7.94 -13.95
C ILE A 27 -0.89 9.29 -14.19
N HIS A 28 0.43 9.34 -14.01
CA HIS A 28 1.24 10.56 -14.17
C HIS A 28 1.27 11.03 -15.63
N ALA A 29 1.44 10.11 -16.58
CA ALA A 29 1.45 10.41 -18.01
C ALA A 29 0.14 11.09 -18.49
N ARG A 30 -0.98 10.81 -17.82
CA ARG A 30 -2.28 11.45 -18.09
C ARG A 30 -2.51 12.76 -17.32
N GLY A 31 -1.55 13.20 -16.52
CA GLY A 31 -1.66 14.41 -15.70
C GLY A 31 -2.64 14.30 -14.53
N TYR A 32 -3.03 13.08 -14.13
CA TYR A 32 -4.02 12.86 -13.06
C TYR A 32 -3.40 12.64 -11.69
N LEU A 33 -2.07 12.48 -11.60
CA LEU A 33 -1.41 12.20 -10.33
C LEU A 33 -1.40 13.44 -9.43
N GLU A 34 -2.11 13.39 -8.31
CA GLU A 34 -2.10 14.48 -7.31
C GLU A 34 -1.04 14.22 -6.24
N LYS A 35 -1.10 13.05 -5.60
CA LYS A 35 -0.11 12.66 -4.57
C LYS A 35 -0.03 11.15 -4.37
N VAL A 36 1.17 10.68 -4.06
CA VAL A 36 1.49 9.30 -3.69
C VAL A 36 1.97 9.25 -2.25
N VAL A 37 1.37 8.40 -1.43
CA VAL A 37 1.87 8.10 -0.08
C VAL A 37 2.52 6.72 -0.09
N ALA A 38 3.81 6.66 0.21
CA ALA A 38 4.60 5.44 0.14
C ALA A 38 5.66 5.37 1.23
N TYR A 39 6.21 4.19 1.54
CA TYR A 39 7.34 4.08 2.48
C TYR A 39 8.65 4.65 1.95
N GLY A 40 8.73 4.91 0.65
CA GLY A 40 9.85 5.62 0.05
C GLY A 40 9.79 5.62 -1.47
N ASN A 41 10.86 6.12 -2.07
CA ASN A 41 10.99 6.27 -3.51
C ASN A 41 12.36 5.71 -3.96
N ARG A 42 12.38 4.83 -4.96
CA ARG A 42 13.59 4.30 -5.61
C ARG A 42 13.66 4.62 -7.11
N GLN A 43 12.60 5.19 -7.66
CA GLN A 43 12.53 5.62 -9.06
C GLN A 43 12.84 7.12 -9.22
N LYS A 44 13.13 7.55 -10.45
CA LYS A 44 13.45 8.95 -10.79
C LYS A 44 12.53 9.57 -11.87
N GLU A 45 11.67 8.78 -12.51
CA GLU A 45 10.78 9.19 -13.60
C GLU A 45 9.64 10.11 -13.12
N ILE A 46 8.99 9.76 -12.01
CA ILE A 46 7.93 10.56 -11.39
C ILE A 46 8.55 11.62 -10.49
N PRO A 47 8.27 12.91 -10.73
CA PRO A 47 8.83 14.00 -9.93
C PRO A 47 8.53 13.87 -8.43
N ALA A 48 9.54 14.11 -7.60
CA ALA A 48 9.45 13.97 -6.14
C ALA A 48 8.33 14.80 -5.49
N ARG A 49 7.87 15.89 -6.13
CA ARG A 49 6.75 16.72 -5.66
C ARG A 49 5.43 15.94 -5.53
N TYR A 50 5.23 14.90 -6.34
CA TYR A 50 4.06 14.02 -6.26
C TYR A 50 4.19 13.00 -5.15
N ILE A 51 5.39 12.78 -4.61
CA ILE A 51 5.65 11.68 -3.68
C ILE A 51 5.76 12.24 -2.27
N ARG A 52 4.87 11.78 -1.40
CA ARG A 52 4.90 12.00 0.04
C ARG A 52 5.48 10.75 0.72
N PRO A 53 6.81 10.65 0.88
CA PRO A 53 7.42 9.51 1.53
C PRO A 53 7.11 9.54 3.03
N MET A 54 6.82 8.36 3.57
CA MET A 54 6.69 8.14 5.00
C MET A 54 8.09 7.95 5.61
N ARG A 55 8.79 9.06 5.84
CA ARG A 55 10.17 9.07 6.35
C ARG A 55 10.29 8.74 7.84
N PHE A 56 9.29 9.14 8.62
CA PHE A 56 9.25 8.94 10.07
C PHE A 56 8.05 8.08 10.44
N TYR A 57 8.34 6.90 10.99
CA TYR A 57 7.39 6.10 11.73
C TYR A 57 8.08 5.68 13.03
N ALA A 58 7.50 6.06 14.17
CA ALA A 58 7.97 5.63 15.49
C ALA A 58 8.10 4.10 15.58
N THR A 59 7.40 3.37 14.71
CA THR A 59 7.51 1.92 14.60
C THR A 59 8.90 1.42 14.24
N LYS A 60 9.80 2.22 13.65
CA LYS A 60 11.18 1.78 13.37
C LYS A 60 11.94 1.50 14.66
N ILE A 61 11.58 2.19 15.74
CA ILE A 61 12.12 1.93 17.09
C ILE A 61 11.64 0.55 17.59
N PHE A 62 10.44 0.14 17.16
CA PHE A 62 9.82 -1.15 17.46
C PHE A 62 10.07 -2.21 16.38
N SER A 63 11.04 -2.02 15.48
CA SER A 63 11.31 -3.01 14.42
C SER A 63 11.86 -4.33 14.96
N ASN A 64 12.35 -4.33 16.20
CA ASN A 64 12.83 -5.52 16.89
C ASN A 64 11.68 -6.34 17.51
N LEU A 65 10.44 -5.83 17.51
CA LEU A 65 9.28 -6.61 17.94
C LEU A 65 8.88 -7.63 16.86
N PRO A 66 8.25 -8.75 17.26
CA PRO A 66 7.68 -9.70 16.32
C PRO A 66 6.79 -9.00 15.27
N ALA A 67 6.83 -9.50 14.04
CA ALA A 67 6.16 -8.89 12.88
C ALA A 67 4.68 -8.59 13.13
N ARG A 68 3.99 -9.48 13.88
CA ARG A 68 2.58 -9.33 14.29
C ARG A 68 2.26 -8.03 15.03
N TYR A 69 3.24 -7.42 15.71
CA TYR A 69 3.05 -6.15 16.43
C TYR A 69 3.51 -4.95 15.61
N TYR A 70 4.66 -5.08 14.94
CA TYR A 70 5.26 -3.96 14.20
C TYR A 70 4.50 -3.62 12.90
N TYR A 71 4.15 -4.62 12.09
CA TYR A 71 3.57 -4.41 10.76
C TYR A 71 2.20 -3.71 10.79
N PRO A 72 1.24 -4.10 11.66
CA PRO A 72 -0.06 -3.43 11.72
C PRO A 72 0.07 -1.94 12.08
N VAL A 73 0.98 -1.59 12.99
CA VAL A 73 1.20 -0.19 13.36
C VAL A 73 1.82 0.58 12.20
N LYS A 74 2.77 -0.04 11.47
CA LYS A 74 3.37 0.54 10.27
C LYS A 74 2.32 0.84 9.18
N MET A 75 1.42 -0.10 8.92
CA MET A 75 0.33 0.06 7.93
C MET A 75 -0.69 1.11 8.38
N LYS A 76 -1.15 1.07 9.63
CA LYS A 76 -2.07 2.08 10.21
C LYS A 76 -1.50 3.49 10.21
N SER A 77 -0.18 3.63 10.20
CA SER A 77 0.49 4.93 10.21
C SER A 77 0.59 5.51 8.79
N LEU A 78 0.82 4.66 7.77
CA LEU A 78 0.71 5.03 6.37
C LEU A 78 -0.72 5.52 6.07
N ASP A 79 -1.72 4.73 6.43
CA ASP A 79 -3.14 5.04 6.20
C ASP A 79 -3.56 6.37 6.84
N ARG A 80 -3.08 6.66 8.06
CA ARG A 80 -3.28 7.97 8.71
C ARG A 80 -2.68 9.13 7.93
N LEU A 81 -1.49 8.94 7.36
CA LEU A 81 -0.86 9.96 6.52
C LEU A 81 -1.64 10.15 5.21
N THR A 82 -2.13 9.07 4.61
CA THR A 82 -2.97 9.08 3.42
C THR A 82 -4.25 9.89 3.63
N VAL A 83 -4.95 9.70 4.76
CA VAL A 83 -6.12 10.54 5.10
C VAL A 83 -5.77 12.03 5.16
N ARG A 84 -4.60 12.41 5.69
CA ARG A 84 -4.18 13.83 5.69
C ARG A 84 -3.92 14.37 4.29
N VAL A 85 -3.50 13.52 3.36
CA VAL A 85 -3.33 13.88 1.95
C VAL A 85 -4.70 14.01 1.28
N LEU A 86 -5.60 13.04 1.50
CA LEU A 86 -6.98 13.08 0.98
C LEU A 86 -7.76 14.31 1.44
N LYS A 87 -7.52 14.81 2.67
CA LYS A 87 -8.09 16.06 3.18
C LYS A 87 -7.77 17.30 2.34
N LYS A 88 -6.73 17.25 1.49
CA LYS A 88 -6.38 18.35 0.58
C LYS A 88 -7.17 18.32 -0.74
N GLY A 89 -7.97 17.28 -0.96
CA GLY A 89 -8.77 17.08 -2.16
C GLY A 89 -8.27 15.93 -3.02
N ALA A 90 -9.20 15.10 -3.48
CA ALA A 90 -9.00 14.02 -4.45
C ALA A 90 -10.34 13.70 -5.10
N ASP A 91 -10.33 13.36 -6.39
CA ASP A 91 -11.50 12.83 -7.09
C ASP A 91 -11.54 11.30 -6.96
N LEU A 92 -10.36 10.67 -6.94
CA LEU A 92 -10.20 9.23 -6.82
C LEU A 92 -9.06 8.86 -5.87
N PHE A 93 -9.29 7.84 -5.06
CA PHE A 93 -8.30 7.20 -4.20
C PHE A 93 -8.00 5.78 -4.69
N HIS A 94 -6.73 5.48 -4.88
CA HIS A 94 -6.24 4.12 -5.13
C HIS A 94 -5.42 3.66 -3.93
N GLY A 95 -5.92 2.66 -3.22
CA GLY A 95 -5.28 2.06 -2.05
C GLY A 95 -4.96 0.58 -2.22
N TRP A 96 -4.21 0.03 -1.28
CA TRP A 96 -3.83 -1.38 -1.25
C TRP A 96 -4.34 -2.09 0.00
N SER A 97 -4.57 -3.40 -0.13
CA SER A 97 -4.99 -4.27 0.95
C SER A 97 -4.05 -4.17 2.16
N GLY A 98 -4.62 -4.27 3.37
CA GLY A 98 -3.90 -4.11 4.64
C GLY A 98 -3.54 -2.68 5.07
N SER A 99 -3.63 -1.68 4.17
CA SER A 99 -3.10 -0.32 4.47
C SER A 99 -4.04 0.85 4.15
N SER A 100 -5.33 0.57 3.89
CA SER A 100 -6.26 1.57 3.33
C SER A 100 -7.61 1.69 4.04
N LEU A 101 -7.84 1.00 5.17
CA LEU A 101 -9.16 0.95 5.82
C LEU A 101 -9.72 2.35 6.17
N ARG A 102 -8.89 3.20 6.80
CA ARG A 102 -9.31 4.56 7.18
C ARG A 102 -9.47 5.46 5.98
N SER A 103 -8.58 5.34 4.99
CA SER A 103 -8.68 6.07 3.73
C SER A 103 -9.96 5.73 2.98
N LEU A 104 -10.32 4.44 2.90
CA LEU A 104 -11.58 3.99 2.29
C LEU A 104 -12.81 4.52 3.04
N SER A 105 -12.83 4.46 4.38
CA SER A 105 -13.91 5.06 5.17
C SER A 105 -14.04 6.56 4.92
N TYR A 106 -12.91 7.27 4.90
CA TYR A 106 -12.86 8.70 4.64
C TYR A 106 -13.39 9.05 3.24
N CYS A 107 -13.02 8.26 2.22
CA CYS A 107 -13.51 8.42 0.86
C CYS A 107 -15.02 8.20 0.77
N ARG A 108 -15.53 7.13 1.38
CA ARG A 108 -16.96 6.81 1.44
C ARG A 108 -17.78 7.94 2.05
N GLU A 109 -17.32 8.49 3.19
CA GLU A 109 -17.98 9.60 3.87
C GLU A 109 -18.04 10.90 3.04
N ARG A 110 -17.22 11.02 1.99
CA ARG A 110 -17.05 12.26 1.20
C ARG A 110 -17.37 12.09 -0.28
N GLY A 111 -17.87 10.93 -0.69
CA GLY A 111 -18.15 10.64 -2.09
C GLY A 111 -16.91 10.62 -2.99
N ILE A 112 -15.71 10.42 -2.44
CA ILE A 112 -14.50 10.23 -3.23
C ILE A 112 -14.52 8.81 -3.81
N VAL A 113 -14.39 8.67 -5.13
CA VAL A 113 -14.32 7.35 -5.77
C VAL A 113 -13.10 6.62 -5.21
N SER A 114 -13.25 5.37 -4.80
CA SER A 114 -12.13 4.61 -4.24
C SER A 114 -12.00 3.23 -4.85
N PHE A 115 -10.75 2.84 -5.09
CA PHE A 115 -10.33 1.55 -5.61
C PHE A 115 -9.36 0.89 -4.63
N LEU A 116 -9.56 -0.39 -4.35
CA LEU A 116 -8.69 -1.19 -3.50
C LEU A 116 -8.03 -2.27 -4.34
N GLU A 117 -6.71 -2.21 -4.45
CA GLU A 117 -5.92 -3.25 -5.09
C GLU A 117 -5.54 -4.33 -4.07
N ASN A 118 -5.71 -5.59 -4.48
CA ASN A 118 -5.24 -6.75 -3.74
C ASN A 118 -4.50 -7.69 -4.71
N PRO A 119 -3.17 -7.79 -4.62
CA PRO A 119 -2.35 -8.52 -5.61
C PRO A 119 -2.43 -10.05 -5.47
N GLY A 120 -3.20 -10.55 -4.50
CA GLY A 120 -3.29 -11.97 -4.23
C GLY A 120 -4.74 -12.41 -4.00
N PRO A 121 -4.99 -13.72 -4.04
CA PRO A 121 -6.28 -14.28 -3.68
C PRO A 121 -6.58 -14.01 -2.20
N HIS A 122 -7.80 -14.35 -1.78
CA HIS A 122 -8.16 -14.27 -0.36
C HIS A 122 -7.17 -15.09 0.48
N PHE A 123 -6.69 -14.52 1.59
CA PHE A 123 -5.60 -15.12 2.39
C PHE A 123 -5.91 -16.55 2.81
N ARG A 124 -7.16 -16.89 3.16
CA ARG A 124 -7.54 -18.27 3.50
C ARG A 124 -7.33 -19.25 2.35
N TYR A 125 -7.62 -18.82 1.12
CA TYR A 125 -7.41 -19.64 -0.07
C TYR A 125 -5.92 -19.83 -0.33
N ALA A 126 -5.12 -18.75 -0.20
CA ALA A 126 -3.67 -18.87 -0.31
C ALA A 126 -3.10 -19.84 0.74
N GLU A 127 -3.55 -19.77 2.00
CA GLU A 127 -3.11 -20.67 3.07
C GLU A 127 -3.51 -22.13 2.81
N GLU A 128 -4.73 -22.38 2.35
CA GLU A 128 -5.20 -23.71 1.99
C GLU A 128 -4.35 -24.34 0.90
N ILE A 129 -4.13 -23.60 -0.21
CA ILE A 129 -3.33 -24.08 -1.33
C ILE A 129 -1.90 -24.33 -0.87
N ILE A 130 -1.24 -23.36 -0.22
CA ILE A 130 0.14 -23.53 0.23
C ILE A 130 0.28 -24.73 1.19
N SER A 131 -0.65 -24.89 2.12
CA SER A 131 -0.64 -26.01 3.05
C SER A 131 -0.80 -27.36 2.34
N ARG A 132 -1.65 -27.44 1.32
CA ARG A 132 -1.86 -28.65 0.53
C ARG A 132 -0.61 -29.01 -0.28
N GLU A 133 -0.09 -28.07 -1.07
CA GLU A 133 1.09 -28.30 -1.93
C GLU A 133 2.33 -28.68 -1.09
N TYR A 134 2.53 -28.04 0.07
CA TYR A 134 3.61 -28.41 0.99
C TYR A 134 3.40 -29.80 1.58
N GLY A 135 2.16 -30.16 1.90
CA GLY A 135 1.80 -31.49 2.39
C GLY A 135 2.11 -32.60 1.38
N GLU A 136 1.85 -32.37 0.10
CA GLU A 136 2.21 -33.30 -0.99
C GLU A 136 3.72 -33.53 -1.11
N LEU A 137 4.52 -32.52 -0.75
CA LEU A 137 5.97 -32.59 -0.70
C LEU A 137 6.52 -33.15 0.64
N GLY A 138 5.65 -33.54 1.57
CA GLY A 138 6.04 -34.01 2.91
C GLY A 138 6.59 -32.89 3.81
N ILE A 139 6.37 -31.62 3.47
CA ILE A 139 6.85 -30.46 4.22
C ILE A 139 5.70 -29.94 5.09
N GLN A 140 5.95 -29.81 6.40
CA GLN A 140 4.98 -29.17 7.29
C GLN A 140 5.01 -27.65 7.11
N TRP A 141 4.00 -27.08 6.47
CA TRP A 141 3.84 -25.64 6.40
C TRP A 141 3.54 -25.07 7.80
N LYS A 142 4.38 -24.14 8.27
CA LYS A 142 4.16 -23.40 9.51
C LYS A 142 3.88 -21.94 9.19
N LYS A 143 2.73 -21.47 9.64
CA LYS A 143 2.35 -20.06 9.56
C LYS A 143 3.29 -19.23 10.45
N ALA A 144 3.96 -18.25 9.85
CA ALA A 144 4.88 -17.32 10.53
C ALA A 144 4.15 -16.20 11.28
#